data_AF-A0A8T3S6M9-F1
#
_entry.id   AF-A0A8T3S6M9-F1
#
_cell.length_a   1.000
_cell.length_b   1.000
_cell.length_c   1.000
_cell.angle_alpha   90.00
_cell.angle_beta   90.00
_cell.angle_gamma   90.00
#
_symmetry.space_group_name_H-M   'P 1'
#
loop_
_entity.id
_entity.type
_entity.pdbx_description
1 polymer ?
#
loop_
_entity_poly.entity_id
_entity_poly.type
_entity_poly.pdbx_seq_one_letter_code
_entity_poly.pdbx_strand_id
1 'polypeptide(L)'
;MIGPRSRIAWRGAEFRLLLPILLLVPFGFLITNVALAGAPEVGDLTLALGYVALFAGAHLLLVAFGHRGDQLILPAVGAMGGIGMIMLNRLPQDLAGTSAFGLELGMAATQLLWFGVGIIAMLAIAVGLRDDGILRHYKYSWAAIGIALLTATLVFGYEVNGARLWIDLGPVSVQPGELLKIVLVIFIAGYLAETRTLLTSASVRIGFLSIPPLPYFLPMLALFGVVMLIVVRLNDLGTALLFFGIFLTMLFVATGRRSHVLIGLVLFVAGSFVAYRLFGHVQSRVDIWLDPFADPLGAGFQPVRALYALGRGGIFGEGLGQGLVTLGGNLTIPYVHTDFIFTAVAEELGLLGAFALLGFAMVLVFRG
;
A
#
# COMPACT_ATOMS: atom_id res chain seq x y z
N MET A 1 19.90 -35.63 19.86
CA MET A 1 18.72 -36.02 19.06
C MET A 1 17.48 -35.40 19.69
N ILE A 2 17.01 -34.27 19.17
CA ILE A 2 15.73 -33.67 19.55
C ILE A 2 14.82 -33.90 18.34
N GLY A 3 13.87 -34.82 18.45
CA GLY A 3 12.95 -35.12 17.35
C GLY A 3 12.14 -33.88 16.94
N PRO A 4 11.76 -33.75 15.65
CA PRO A 4 10.96 -32.62 15.20
C PRO A 4 9.55 -32.77 15.77
N ARG A 5 9.24 -32.09 16.86
CA ARG A 5 7.84 -31.88 17.25
C ARG A 5 7.24 -30.91 16.23
N SER A 6 6.53 -31.42 15.25
CA SER A 6 5.58 -30.65 14.44
C SER A 6 4.47 -30.15 15.37
N ARG A 7 4.70 -29.03 16.05
CA ARG A 7 3.68 -28.43 16.91
C ARG A 7 2.75 -27.63 16.03
N ILE A 8 1.73 -28.31 15.49
CA ILE A 8 0.50 -27.66 15.04
C ILE A 8 0.10 -26.65 16.12
N ALA A 9 -0.04 -25.38 15.74
CA ALA A 9 -0.40 -24.30 16.66
C ALA A 9 -1.75 -23.76 16.22
N TRP A 10 -2.80 -24.07 16.98
CA TRP A 10 -4.15 -23.60 16.67
C TRP A 10 -4.23 -22.06 16.75
N ARG A 11 -4.78 -21.43 15.71
CA ARG A 11 -4.93 -19.97 15.57
C ARG A 11 -6.40 -19.57 15.70
N GLY A 12 -6.96 -19.80 16.89
CA GLY A 12 -8.41 -19.70 17.12
C GLY A 12 -9.01 -18.30 16.99
N ALA A 13 -8.26 -17.23 17.30
CA ALA A 13 -8.76 -15.86 17.10
C ALA A 13 -8.79 -15.51 15.61
N GLU A 14 -7.74 -15.89 14.88
CA GLU A 14 -7.67 -15.73 13.43
C GLU A 14 -8.85 -16.44 12.75
N PHE A 15 -9.11 -17.70 13.09
CA PHE A 15 -10.24 -18.46 12.53
C PHE A 15 -11.59 -17.76 12.76
N ARG A 16 -11.87 -17.31 14.00
CA ARG A 16 -13.14 -16.67 14.34
C ARG A 16 -13.36 -15.34 13.61
N LEU A 17 -12.30 -14.59 13.37
CA LEU A 17 -12.37 -13.31 12.66
C LEU A 17 -12.39 -13.50 11.15
N LEU A 18 -11.71 -14.53 10.64
CA LEU A 18 -11.68 -14.84 9.22
C LEU A 18 -13.01 -15.46 8.75
N LEU A 19 -13.64 -16.31 9.55
CA LEU A 19 -14.89 -17.00 9.20
C LEU A 19 -15.99 -16.05 8.67
N PRO A 20 -16.40 -14.96 9.35
CA PRO A 20 -17.40 -14.06 8.80
C PRO A 20 -16.96 -13.41 7.50
N ILE A 21 -15.67 -13.13 7.31
CA ILE A 21 -15.14 -12.57 6.06
C ILE A 21 -15.29 -13.57 4.91
N LEU A 22 -14.94 -14.84 5.14
CA LEU A 22 -15.06 -15.90 4.14
C LEU A 22 -16.52 -16.19 3.75
N LEU A 23 -17.49 -15.83 4.59
CA LEU A 23 -18.92 -15.93 4.28
C LEU A 23 -19.45 -14.65 3.59
N LEU A 24 -19.03 -13.47 4.06
CA LEU A 24 -19.50 -12.19 3.53
C LEU A 24 -18.96 -11.89 2.13
N VAL A 25 -17.74 -12.33 1.79
CA VAL A 25 -17.19 -12.07 0.45
C VAL A 25 -18.01 -12.77 -0.65
N PRO A 26 -18.25 -14.09 -0.62
CA PRO A 26 -19.14 -14.73 -1.59
C PRO A 26 -20.55 -14.16 -1.63
N PHE A 27 -21.09 -13.78 -0.47
CA PHE A 27 -22.40 -13.13 -0.40
C PHE A 27 -22.40 -11.75 -1.07
N GLY A 28 -21.34 -10.96 -0.88
CA GLY A 28 -21.15 -9.67 -1.55
C GLY A 28 -21.05 -9.82 -3.07
N PHE A 29 -20.30 -10.81 -3.56
CA PHE A 29 -20.26 -11.16 -4.99
C PHE A 29 -21.66 -11.49 -5.52
N LEU A 30 -22.42 -12.34 -4.81
CA LEU A 30 -23.77 -12.68 -5.22
C LEU A 30 -24.67 -11.44 -5.33
N ILE A 31 -24.60 -10.52 -4.35
CA ILE A 31 -25.38 -9.28 -4.38
C ILE A 31 -24.99 -8.41 -5.57
N THR A 32 -23.69 -8.18 -5.79
CA THR A 32 -23.24 -7.30 -6.88
C THR A 32 -23.56 -7.87 -8.25
N ASN A 33 -23.44 -9.18 -8.44
CA ASN A 33 -23.81 -9.82 -9.70
C ASN A 33 -25.31 -9.76 -9.97
N VAL A 34 -26.14 -10.00 -8.95
CA VAL A 34 -27.60 -9.83 -9.08
C VAL A 34 -27.96 -8.38 -9.39
N ALA A 35 -27.28 -7.41 -8.78
CA ALA A 35 -27.49 -5.99 -9.06
C ALA A 35 -27.14 -5.62 -10.52
N LEU A 36 -26.12 -6.25 -11.10
CA LEU A 36 -25.66 -5.97 -12.47
C LEU A 36 -26.43 -6.74 -13.55
N ALA A 37 -26.62 -8.04 -13.36
CA ALA A 37 -27.18 -8.95 -14.37
C ALA A 37 -28.68 -9.25 -14.16
N GLY A 38 -29.25 -8.88 -13.00
CA GLY A 38 -30.64 -9.18 -12.65
C GLY A 38 -30.93 -10.64 -12.28
N ALA A 39 -29.93 -11.53 -12.36
CA ALA A 39 -30.02 -12.94 -11.99
C ALA A 39 -28.69 -13.45 -11.40
N PRO A 40 -28.72 -14.50 -10.55
CA PRO A 40 -27.51 -15.11 -10.04
C PRO A 40 -26.85 -16.00 -11.11
N GLU A 41 -25.67 -15.61 -11.60
CA GLU A 41 -24.87 -16.47 -12.49
C GLU A 41 -23.80 -17.24 -11.69
N VAL A 42 -23.73 -18.55 -11.91
CA VAL A 42 -22.83 -19.47 -11.17
C VAL A 42 -21.36 -19.24 -11.52
N GLY A 43 -21.08 -18.79 -12.75
CA GLY A 43 -19.73 -18.45 -13.20
C GLY A 43 -19.07 -17.37 -12.33
N ASP A 44 -19.87 -16.47 -11.78
CA ASP A 44 -19.39 -15.32 -11.03
C ASP A 44 -19.00 -15.65 -9.58
N LEU A 45 -19.37 -16.83 -9.08
CA LEU A 45 -18.94 -17.30 -7.76
C LEU A 45 -17.55 -17.95 -7.78
N THR A 46 -17.02 -18.27 -8.96
CA THR A 46 -15.70 -18.92 -9.07
C THR A 46 -14.58 -18.08 -8.44
N LEU A 47 -14.58 -16.76 -8.68
CA LEU A 47 -13.62 -15.83 -8.10
C LEU A 47 -13.79 -15.72 -6.57
N ALA A 48 -15.03 -15.68 -6.09
CA ALA A 48 -15.31 -15.66 -4.66
C ALA A 48 -14.86 -16.96 -3.96
N LEU A 49 -15.09 -18.12 -4.57
CA LEU A 49 -14.61 -19.40 -4.06
C LEU A 49 -13.08 -19.48 -4.09
N GLY A 50 -12.44 -18.94 -5.13
CA GLY A 50 -10.99 -18.81 -5.20
C GLY A 50 -10.44 -17.95 -4.06
N TYR A 51 -11.09 -16.82 -3.76
CA TYR A 51 -10.75 -15.97 -2.61
C TYR A 51 -10.85 -16.72 -1.29
N VAL A 52 -11.96 -17.45 -1.09
CA VAL A 52 -12.18 -18.25 0.12
C VAL A 52 -11.11 -19.33 0.26
N ALA A 53 -10.83 -20.07 -0.80
CA ALA A 53 -9.81 -21.11 -0.82
C ALA A 53 -8.42 -20.53 -0.49
N LEU A 54 -8.10 -19.34 -1.00
CA LEU A 54 -6.82 -18.70 -0.78
C LEU A 54 -6.60 -18.30 0.69
N PHE A 55 -7.56 -17.60 1.30
CA PHE A 55 -7.43 -17.16 2.69
C PHE A 55 -7.61 -18.30 3.71
N ALA A 56 -8.52 -19.24 3.44
CA ALA A 56 -8.64 -20.45 4.25
C ALA A 56 -7.36 -21.30 4.16
N GLY A 57 -6.80 -21.44 2.95
CA GLY A 57 -5.54 -22.13 2.72
C GLY A 57 -4.37 -21.47 3.47
N ALA A 58 -4.26 -20.14 3.42
CA ALA A 58 -3.27 -19.38 4.18
C ALA A 58 -3.36 -19.64 5.69
N HIS A 59 -4.58 -19.58 6.26
CA HIS A 59 -4.82 -19.89 7.66
C HIS A 59 -4.38 -21.32 8.02
N LEU A 60 -4.82 -22.32 7.23
CA LEU A 60 -4.49 -23.73 7.46
C LEU A 60 -2.98 -23.98 7.38
N LEU A 61 -2.29 -23.35 6.43
CA LEU A 61 -0.84 -23.46 6.29
C LEU A 61 -0.12 -22.83 7.49
N LEU A 62 -0.53 -21.65 7.95
CA LEU A 62 0.04 -21.03 9.16
C LEU A 62 -0.13 -21.92 10.40
N VAL A 63 -1.30 -22.56 10.55
CA VAL A 63 -1.57 -23.53 11.62
C VAL A 63 -0.68 -24.76 11.49
N ALA A 64 -0.56 -25.32 10.28
CA ALA A 64 0.25 -26.52 10.00
C ALA A 64 1.75 -26.28 10.23
N PHE A 65 2.27 -25.10 9.86
CA PHE A 65 3.64 -24.69 10.12
C PHE A 65 3.88 -24.22 11.57
N GLY A 66 2.84 -24.17 12.40
CA GLY A 66 2.95 -23.77 13.80
C GLY A 66 3.32 -22.30 14.01
N HIS A 67 2.98 -21.42 13.06
CA HIS A 67 3.33 -20.00 13.09
C HIS A 67 2.59 -19.28 14.23
N ARG A 68 3.34 -18.56 15.08
CA ARG A 68 2.82 -17.90 16.30
C ARG A 68 2.72 -16.37 16.21
N GLY A 69 2.86 -15.79 15.02
CA GLY A 69 2.67 -14.36 14.80
C GLY A 69 1.23 -13.90 15.08
N ASP A 70 1.02 -12.59 15.02
CA ASP A 70 -0.27 -11.96 15.30
C ASP A 70 -1.40 -12.58 14.48
N GLN A 71 -2.53 -12.83 15.13
CA GLN A 71 -3.72 -13.46 14.56
C GLN A 71 -4.73 -12.45 13.99
N LEU A 72 -4.47 -11.15 14.14
CA LEU A 72 -5.35 -10.08 13.63
C LEU A 72 -4.99 -9.60 12.23
N ILE A 73 -3.74 -9.80 11.78
CA ILE A 73 -3.25 -9.26 10.50
C ILE A 73 -3.93 -9.94 9.31
N LEU A 74 -3.95 -11.27 9.25
CA LEU A 74 -4.55 -12.00 8.13
C LEU A 74 -6.06 -11.72 7.98
N PRO A 75 -6.87 -11.69 9.06
CA PRO A 75 -8.27 -11.29 8.95
C PRO A 75 -8.45 -9.82 8.54
N ALA A 76 -7.64 -8.88 9.06
CA ALA A 76 -7.76 -7.47 8.66
C ALA A 76 -7.45 -7.28 7.16
N VAL A 77 -6.37 -7.89 6.66
CA VAL A 77 -6.04 -7.93 5.22
C VAL A 77 -7.15 -8.62 4.43
N GLY A 78 -7.69 -9.73 4.95
CA GLY A 78 -8.80 -10.46 4.32
C GLY A 78 -10.11 -9.66 4.27
N ALA A 79 -10.37 -8.79 5.25
CA ALA A 79 -11.55 -7.93 5.22
C ALA A 79 -11.39 -6.83 4.17
N MET A 80 -10.27 -6.11 4.21
CA MET A 80 -9.96 -5.05 3.24
C MET A 80 -9.89 -5.58 1.81
N GLY A 81 -9.19 -6.70 1.63
CA GLY A 81 -9.05 -7.36 0.34
C GLY A 81 -10.37 -7.92 -0.17
N GLY A 82 -11.23 -8.41 0.71
CA GLY A 82 -12.56 -8.91 0.37
C GLY A 82 -13.48 -7.80 -0.13
N ILE A 83 -13.50 -6.66 0.57
CA ILE A 83 -14.23 -5.46 0.13
C ILE A 83 -13.69 -4.99 -1.22
N GLY A 84 -12.36 -4.91 -1.37
CA GLY A 84 -11.72 -4.55 -2.63
C GLY A 84 -12.09 -5.49 -3.79
N MET A 85 -12.09 -6.81 -3.55
CA MET A 85 -12.49 -7.81 -4.55
C MET A 85 -13.94 -7.63 -5.01
N ILE A 86 -14.88 -7.42 -4.09
CA ILE A 86 -16.29 -7.17 -4.42
C ILE A 86 -16.41 -5.91 -5.28
N MET A 87 -15.71 -4.84 -4.89
CA MET A 87 -15.74 -3.55 -5.59
C MET A 87 -15.06 -3.58 -6.96
N LEU A 88 -14.02 -4.39 -7.14
CA LEU A 88 -13.37 -4.57 -8.44
C LEU A 88 -14.19 -5.48 -9.35
N ASN A 89 -14.88 -6.48 -8.81
CA ASN A 89 -15.76 -7.37 -9.59
C ASN A 89 -16.94 -6.61 -10.21
N ARG A 90 -17.50 -5.62 -9.50
CA ARG A 90 -18.65 -4.85 -10.02
C ARG A 90 -18.25 -3.81 -11.08
N LEU A 91 -16.98 -3.45 -11.20
CA LEU A 91 -16.50 -2.49 -12.18
C LEU A 91 -16.32 -3.14 -13.57
N PRO A 92 -16.29 -2.35 -14.67
CA PRO A 92 -16.01 -2.90 -15.99
C PRO A 92 -14.64 -3.58 -16.02
N GLN A 93 -14.60 -4.85 -16.38
CA GLN A 93 -13.43 -5.72 -16.19
C GLN A 93 -12.26 -5.42 -17.13
N ASP A 94 -12.50 -4.64 -18.18
CA ASP A 94 -11.56 -4.21 -19.22
C ASP A 94 -10.77 -2.95 -18.85
N LEU A 95 -11.08 -2.28 -17.73
CA LEU A 95 -10.40 -1.04 -17.34
C LEU A 95 -8.90 -1.19 -17.03
N ALA A 96 -8.50 -2.31 -16.44
CA ALA A 96 -7.11 -2.57 -16.05
C ALA A 96 -6.78 -4.08 -16.10
N GLY A 97 -7.36 -4.79 -17.07
CA GLY A 97 -7.07 -6.21 -17.30
C GLY A 97 -5.59 -6.45 -17.59
N THR A 98 -5.11 -7.67 -17.33
CA THR A 98 -3.73 -8.06 -17.63
C THR A 98 -3.75 -9.26 -18.56
N SER A 99 -2.90 -9.23 -19.59
CA SER A 99 -2.56 -10.41 -20.38
C SER A 99 -1.44 -11.16 -19.67
N ALA A 100 -1.78 -12.21 -18.92
CA ALA A 100 -0.80 -13.04 -18.22
C ALA A 100 -0.75 -14.43 -18.87
N PHE A 101 0.44 -14.90 -19.24
CA PHE A 101 0.64 -16.24 -19.81
C PHE A 101 -0.25 -16.57 -21.02
N GLY A 102 -0.60 -15.56 -21.84
CA GLY A 102 -1.48 -15.73 -23.00
C GLY A 102 -2.98 -15.76 -22.68
N LEU A 103 -3.38 -15.51 -21.43
CA LEU A 103 -4.77 -15.36 -21.01
C LEU A 103 -5.07 -13.89 -20.73
N GLU A 104 -6.15 -13.36 -21.31
CA GLU A 104 -6.69 -12.06 -20.95
C GLU A 104 -7.55 -12.20 -19.70
N LEU A 105 -7.07 -11.63 -18.59
CA LEU A 105 -7.75 -11.67 -17.30
C LEU A 105 -8.39 -10.31 -17.01
N GLY A 106 -9.68 -10.34 -16.66
CA GLY A 106 -10.38 -9.18 -16.12
C GLY A 106 -9.80 -8.73 -14.78
N MET A 107 -10.02 -7.47 -14.40
CA MET A 107 -9.45 -6.87 -13.18
C MET A 107 -9.63 -7.71 -11.91
N ALA A 108 -10.82 -8.26 -11.67
CA ALA A 108 -11.09 -9.04 -10.47
C ALA A 108 -10.26 -10.35 -10.44
N ALA A 109 -10.14 -11.03 -11.59
CA ALA A 109 -9.29 -12.22 -11.71
C ALA A 109 -7.80 -11.88 -11.52
N THR A 110 -7.34 -10.77 -12.12
CA THR A 110 -5.98 -10.25 -11.92
C THR A 110 -5.71 -9.94 -10.45
N GLN A 111 -6.66 -9.31 -9.74
CA GLN A 111 -6.52 -9.01 -8.33
C GLN A 111 -6.44 -10.29 -7.47
N LEU A 112 -7.24 -11.31 -7.78
CA LEU A 112 -7.17 -12.60 -7.08
C LEU A 112 -5.81 -13.29 -7.29
N LEU A 113 -5.25 -13.21 -8.50
CA LEU A 113 -3.91 -13.69 -8.79
C LEU A 113 -2.86 -12.97 -7.93
N TRP A 114 -2.93 -11.64 -7.84
CA TRP A 114 -2.02 -10.86 -6.99
C TRP A 114 -2.18 -11.12 -5.50
N PHE A 115 -3.40 -11.37 -5.01
CA PHE A 115 -3.60 -11.89 -3.66
C PHE A 115 -2.89 -13.23 -3.47
N GLY A 116 -2.96 -14.12 -4.45
CA GLY A 116 -2.25 -15.40 -4.42
C GLY A 116 -0.75 -15.24 -4.31
N VAL A 117 -0.15 -14.40 -5.16
CA VAL A 117 1.28 -14.06 -5.12
C VAL A 117 1.66 -13.45 -3.77
N GLY A 118 0.86 -12.51 -3.26
CA GLY A 118 1.09 -11.86 -1.96
C GLY A 118 1.03 -12.84 -0.78
N ILE A 119 0.06 -13.75 -0.76
CA ILE A 119 -0.06 -14.78 0.28
C ILE A 119 1.10 -15.77 0.21
N ILE A 120 1.52 -16.18 -0.98
CA ILE A 120 2.70 -17.05 -1.16
C ILE A 120 3.96 -16.34 -0.62
N ALA A 121 4.17 -15.07 -0.99
CA ALA A 121 5.30 -14.29 -0.49
C ALA A 121 5.27 -14.14 1.05
N MET A 122 4.09 -13.84 1.61
CA MET A 122 3.89 -13.77 3.06
C MET A 122 4.22 -15.09 3.74
N LEU A 123 3.71 -16.22 3.23
CA LEU A 123 3.99 -17.55 3.78
C LEU A 123 5.47 -17.92 3.68
N ALA A 124 6.11 -17.61 2.55
CA ALA A 124 7.54 -17.83 2.34
C ALA A 124 8.37 -17.07 3.38
N ILE A 125 8.03 -15.81 3.66
CA ILE A 125 8.71 -15.01 4.70
C ILE A 125 8.39 -15.56 6.10
N ALA A 126 7.11 -15.79 6.41
CA ALA A 126 6.65 -16.22 7.74
C ALA A 126 7.20 -17.59 8.17
N VAL A 127 7.52 -18.46 7.21
CA VAL A 127 8.06 -19.81 7.46
C VAL A 127 9.59 -19.85 7.24
N GLY A 128 10.08 -19.12 6.24
CA GLY A 128 11.48 -19.17 5.81
C GLY A 128 12.42 -18.26 6.61
N LEU A 129 11.96 -17.08 7.04
CA LEU A 129 12.78 -16.14 7.78
C LEU A 129 12.71 -16.44 9.29
N ARG A 130 13.62 -17.29 9.77
CA ARG A 130 13.70 -17.69 11.19
C ARG A 130 14.59 -16.80 12.05
N ASP A 131 15.56 -16.12 11.44
CA ASP A 131 16.51 -15.24 12.10
C ASP A 131 16.58 -13.90 11.34
N ASP A 132 16.09 -12.85 11.98
CA ASP A 132 16.11 -11.48 11.46
C ASP A 132 17.50 -10.83 11.57
N GLY A 133 18.42 -11.42 12.33
CA GLY A 133 19.82 -11.00 12.42
C GLY A 133 20.54 -10.97 11.08
N ILE A 134 20.13 -11.86 10.15
CA ILE A 134 20.63 -11.88 8.77
C ILE A 134 20.31 -10.55 8.06
N LEU A 135 19.10 -10.01 8.26
CA LEU A 135 18.69 -8.74 7.63
C LEU A 135 19.58 -7.59 8.08
N ARG A 136 19.92 -7.56 9.38
CA ARG A 136 20.82 -6.55 9.96
C ARG A 136 22.25 -6.70 9.45
N HIS A 137 22.77 -7.93 9.39
CA HIS A 137 24.15 -8.20 8.99
C HIS A 137 24.45 -7.70 7.56
N TYR A 138 23.49 -7.90 6.64
CA TYR A 138 23.62 -7.52 5.23
C TYR A 138 23.03 -6.13 4.89
N LYS A 139 22.94 -5.20 5.85
CA LYS A 139 22.37 -3.85 5.63
C LYS A 139 22.92 -3.13 4.41
N TYR A 140 24.23 -3.18 4.15
CA TYR A 140 24.83 -2.49 2.99
C TYR A 140 24.49 -3.19 1.66
N SER A 141 24.28 -4.51 1.68
CA SER A 141 23.76 -5.23 0.52
C SER A 141 22.34 -4.78 0.20
N TRP A 142 21.50 -4.58 1.23
CA TRP A 142 20.16 -4.01 1.04
C TRP A 142 20.23 -2.60 0.46
N ALA A 143 21.10 -1.71 0.98
CA ALA A 143 21.28 -0.39 0.38
C ALA A 143 21.71 -0.45 -1.10
N ALA A 144 22.63 -1.35 -1.46
CA ALA A 144 23.06 -1.56 -2.83
C ALA A 144 21.91 -2.06 -3.72
N ILE A 145 21.09 -3.01 -3.23
CA ILE A 145 19.87 -3.47 -3.92
C ILE A 145 18.92 -2.29 -4.14
N GLY A 146 18.72 -1.43 -3.13
CA GLY A 146 17.84 -0.27 -3.25
C GLY A 146 18.30 0.72 -4.33
N ILE A 147 19.60 1.03 -4.37
CA ILE A 147 20.18 1.87 -5.42
C ILE A 147 20.04 1.20 -6.80
N ALA A 148 20.26 -0.12 -6.87
CA ALA A 148 20.12 -0.87 -8.11
C ALA A 148 18.68 -0.85 -8.63
N LEU A 149 17.67 -1.00 -7.77
CA LEU A 149 16.25 -0.91 -8.12
C LEU A 149 15.88 0.48 -8.67
N LEU A 150 16.35 1.55 -8.01
CA LEU A 150 16.13 2.92 -8.50
C LEU A 150 16.81 3.17 -9.83
N THR A 151 18.06 2.74 -9.98
CA THR A 151 18.82 2.89 -11.21
C THR A 151 18.18 2.11 -12.35
N ALA A 152 17.72 0.87 -12.08
CA ALA A 152 16.97 0.08 -13.04
C ALA A 152 15.68 0.79 -13.46
N THR A 153 14.94 1.39 -12.53
CA THR A 153 13.72 2.16 -12.85
C THR A 153 14.04 3.38 -13.71
N LEU A 154 15.14 4.07 -13.43
CA LEU A 154 15.55 5.24 -14.21
C LEU A 154 15.94 4.88 -15.66
N VAL A 155 16.57 3.72 -15.87
CA VAL A 155 17.08 3.27 -17.17
C VAL A 155 16.02 2.54 -18.00
N PHE A 156 15.27 1.64 -17.38
CA PHE A 156 14.33 0.74 -18.05
C PHE A 156 12.86 1.10 -17.83
N GLY A 157 12.58 2.07 -16.95
CA GLY A 157 11.21 2.47 -16.65
C GLY A 157 10.56 3.25 -17.79
N TYR A 158 9.25 3.03 -17.96
CA TYR A 158 8.44 3.75 -18.94
C TYR A 158 7.55 4.79 -18.25
N GLU A 159 7.11 5.78 -19.03
CA GLU A 159 6.36 6.93 -18.54
C GLU A 159 4.85 6.68 -18.56
N VAL A 160 4.21 6.79 -17.40
CA VAL A 160 2.75 6.71 -17.23
C VAL A 160 2.31 7.98 -16.53
N ASN A 161 1.38 8.73 -17.13
CA ASN A 161 0.87 9.99 -16.57
C ASN A 161 1.97 11.00 -16.16
N GLY A 162 3.09 11.03 -16.89
CA GLY A 162 4.22 11.94 -16.64
C GLY A 162 5.26 11.44 -15.61
N ALA A 163 5.08 10.25 -15.05
CA ALA A 163 6.00 9.65 -14.08
C ALA A 163 6.60 8.33 -14.59
N ARG A 164 7.88 8.09 -14.31
CA ARG A 164 8.60 6.87 -14.73
C ARG A 164 8.79 5.92 -13.57
N LEU A 165 7.75 5.13 -13.28
CA LEU A 165 7.69 4.32 -12.06
C LEU A 165 7.66 2.82 -12.32
N TRP A 166 7.25 2.43 -13.52
CA TRP A 166 6.96 1.04 -13.87
C TRP A 166 8.04 0.49 -14.79
N ILE A 167 8.44 -0.75 -14.52
CA ILE A 167 9.24 -1.57 -15.44
C ILE A 167 8.33 -2.66 -15.98
N ASP A 168 8.25 -2.74 -17.30
CA ASP A 168 7.54 -3.81 -17.99
C ASP A 168 8.45 -5.04 -18.11
N LEU A 169 7.99 -6.19 -17.60
CA LEU A 169 8.68 -7.47 -17.70
C LEU A 169 8.02 -8.42 -18.71
N GLY A 170 7.04 -7.93 -19.48
CA GLY A 170 6.25 -8.69 -20.44
C GLY A 170 4.86 -9.03 -19.89
N PRO A 171 4.66 -10.19 -19.24
CA PRO A 171 3.34 -10.57 -18.72
C PRO A 171 2.96 -9.81 -17.45
N VAL A 172 3.90 -9.11 -16.82
CA VAL A 172 3.68 -8.34 -15.59
C VAL A 172 4.47 -7.04 -15.63
N SER A 173 3.88 -5.98 -15.10
CA SER A 173 4.57 -4.73 -14.79
C SER A 173 4.84 -4.67 -13.29
N VAL A 174 6.03 -4.21 -12.91
CA VAL A 174 6.44 -4.08 -11.50
C VAL A 174 6.85 -2.65 -11.23
N GLN A 175 6.51 -2.15 -10.05
CA GLN A 175 6.95 -0.85 -9.54
C GLN A 175 8.09 -1.08 -8.53
N PRO A 176 9.38 -0.90 -8.90
CA PRO A 176 10.50 -1.18 -8.00
C PRO A 176 10.51 -0.29 -6.75
N GLY A 177 9.88 0.89 -6.83
CA GLY A 177 9.68 1.79 -5.70
C GLY A 177 8.93 1.15 -4.51
N GLU A 178 8.04 0.19 -4.77
CA GLU A 178 7.34 -0.56 -3.73
C GLU A 178 8.30 -1.44 -2.92
N LEU A 179 9.15 -2.22 -3.60
CA LEU A 179 10.16 -3.04 -2.96
C LEU A 179 11.23 -2.18 -2.26
N LEU A 180 11.57 -1.03 -2.84
CA LEU A 180 12.52 -0.09 -2.27
C LEU A 180 12.08 0.43 -0.89
N LYS A 181 10.79 0.63 -0.63
CA LYS A 181 10.29 1.02 0.72
C LYS A 181 10.75 0.02 1.77
N ILE A 182 10.60 -1.27 1.48
CA ILE A 182 10.98 -2.36 2.39
C ILE A 182 12.51 -2.39 2.57
N VAL A 183 13.26 -2.33 1.46
CA VAL A 183 14.72 -2.34 1.46
C VAL A 183 15.31 -1.17 2.27
N LEU A 184 14.73 0.02 2.11
CA LEU A 184 15.14 1.22 2.84
C LEU A 184 14.90 1.07 4.35
N VAL A 185 13.74 0.53 4.76
CA VAL A 185 13.45 0.26 6.16
C VAL A 185 14.46 -0.73 6.75
N ILE A 186 14.76 -1.82 6.05
CA ILE A 186 15.73 -2.83 6.52
C ILE A 186 17.13 -2.20 6.68
N PHE A 187 17.59 -1.43 5.69
CA PHE A 187 18.89 -0.75 5.77
C PHE A 187 18.94 0.22 6.95
N ILE A 188 17.94 1.12 7.06
CA ILE A 188 17.92 2.14 8.11
C ILE A 188 17.84 1.47 9.49
N ALA A 189 17.00 0.44 9.65
CA ALA A 189 16.89 -0.33 10.88
C ALA A 189 18.23 -0.96 11.27
N GLY A 190 18.88 -1.67 10.33
CA GLY A 190 20.15 -2.34 10.58
C GLY A 190 21.29 -1.38 10.90
N TYR A 191 21.37 -0.26 10.17
CA TYR A 191 22.37 0.80 10.40
C TYR A 191 22.17 1.46 11.77
N LEU A 192 20.94 1.89 12.07
CA LEU A 192 20.63 2.54 13.34
C LEU A 192 20.80 1.58 14.52
N ALA A 193 20.49 0.29 14.39
CA ALA A 193 20.70 -0.68 15.46
C ALA A 193 22.18 -0.82 15.90
N GLU A 194 23.13 -0.60 15.00
CA GLU A 194 24.58 -0.61 15.32
C GLU A 194 25.09 0.75 15.79
N THR A 195 24.58 1.84 15.21
CA THR A 195 25.10 3.18 15.48
C THR A 195 24.32 3.94 16.56
N ARG A 196 23.24 3.36 17.11
CA ARG A 196 22.35 4.01 18.10
C ARG A 196 23.10 4.63 19.26
N THR A 197 24.00 3.88 19.90
CA THR A 197 24.75 4.32 21.09
C THR A 197 25.68 5.49 20.79
N LEU A 198 26.22 5.56 19.58
CA LEU A 198 27.06 6.66 19.10
C LEU A 198 26.22 7.91 18.79
N LEU A 199 25.05 7.72 18.18
CA LEU A 199 24.11 8.81 17.85
C LEU A 199 23.48 9.44 19.10
N THR A 200 23.24 8.65 20.16
CA THR A 200 22.66 9.14 21.42
C THR A 200 23.69 9.78 22.35
N SER A 201 24.97 9.42 22.26
CA SER A 201 26.00 9.90 23.19
C SER A 201 26.77 11.13 22.67
N ALA A 202 26.97 11.27 21.36
CA ALA A 202 27.84 12.30 20.77
C ALA A 202 27.10 13.52 20.21
N SER A 203 25.93 13.88 20.76
CA SER A 203 25.15 15.00 20.23
C SER A 203 25.63 16.36 20.71
N VAL A 204 25.87 17.27 19.78
CA VAL A 204 26.12 18.68 20.08
C VAL A 204 24.79 19.34 20.43
N ARG A 205 24.68 19.88 21.65
CA ARG A 205 23.50 20.64 22.07
C ARG A 205 23.70 22.12 21.74
N ILE A 206 22.81 22.68 20.92
CA ILE A 206 22.71 24.11 20.68
C ILE A 206 21.33 24.55 21.18
N GLY A 207 21.28 25.14 22.38
CA GLY A 207 20.00 25.49 23.02
C GLY A 207 19.12 24.27 23.30
N PHE A 208 17.84 24.31 22.88
CA PHE A 208 16.90 23.19 22.97
C PHE A 208 17.07 22.15 21.86
N LEU A 209 17.92 22.42 20.86
CA LEU A 209 18.16 21.56 19.71
C LEU A 209 19.40 20.69 19.94
N SER A 210 19.20 19.37 19.89
CA SER A 210 20.28 18.39 19.86
C SER A 210 20.55 18.04 18.41
N ILE A 211 21.74 18.39 17.91
CA ILE A 211 22.19 18.10 16.55
C ILE A 211 22.91 16.75 16.55
N PRO A 212 22.57 15.83 15.63
CA PRO A 212 23.22 14.54 15.55
C PRO A 212 24.69 14.70 15.13
N PRO A 213 25.59 13.81 15.60
CA PRO A 213 26.99 13.83 15.18
C PRO A 213 27.10 13.54 13.68
N LEU A 214 27.53 14.54 12.90
CA LEU A 214 27.58 14.50 11.44
C LEU A 214 28.26 13.25 10.84
N PRO A 215 29.40 12.74 11.35
CA PRO A 215 30.09 11.59 10.73
C PRO A 215 29.28 10.30 10.73
N TYR A 216 28.48 10.07 11.77
CA TYR A 216 27.64 8.88 11.92
C TYR A 216 26.26 9.03 11.27
N PHE A 217 25.90 10.26 10.91
CA PHE A 217 24.64 10.57 10.23
C PHE A 217 24.82 10.63 8.71
N LEU A 218 26.04 10.91 8.26
CA LEU A 218 26.38 11.16 6.87
C LEU A 218 26.08 9.98 5.93
N PRO A 219 26.40 8.70 6.25
CA PRO A 219 26.09 7.60 5.33
C PRO A 219 24.58 7.42 5.11
N MET A 220 23.79 7.63 6.15
CA MET A 220 22.33 7.54 6.10
C MET A 220 21.73 8.72 5.30
N LEU A 221 22.20 9.95 5.55
CA LEU A 221 21.81 11.13 4.77
C LEU A 221 22.26 11.05 3.31
N ALA A 222 23.44 10.49 3.04
CA ALA A 222 23.95 10.34 1.69
C ALA A 222 23.08 9.37 0.89
N LEU A 223 22.76 8.20 1.45
CA LEU A 223 21.84 7.27 0.80
C LEU A 223 20.46 7.91 0.59
N PHE A 224 19.92 8.55 1.62
CA PHE A 224 18.63 9.23 1.52
C PHE A 224 18.63 10.32 0.44
N GLY A 225 19.69 11.13 0.38
CA GLY A 225 19.87 12.16 -0.64
C GLY A 225 19.96 11.60 -2.05
N VAL A 226 20.69 10.49 -2.25
CA VAL A 226 20.75 9.78 -3.54
C VAL A 226 19.38 9.24 -3.94
N VAL A 227 18.68 8.58 -3.02
CA VAL A 227 17.31 8.09 -3.24
C VAL A 227 16.40 9.26 -3.65
N MET A 228 16.49 10.39 -2.94
CA MET A 228 15.66 11.55 -3.23
C MET A 228 15.94 12.20 -4.56
N LEU A 229 17.22 12.33 -4.92
CA LEU A 229 17.61 12.85 -6.21
C LEU A 229 17.03 12.01 -7.35
N ILE A 230 17.11 10.68 -7.23
CA ILE A 230 16.56 9.79 -8.26
C ILE A 230 15.04 9.90 -8.31
N VAL A 231 14.34 9.87 -7.18
CA VAL A 231 12.86 9.93 -7.14
C VAL A 231 12.33 11.25 -7.71
N VAL A 232 12.99 12.37 -7.43
CA VAL A 232 12.67 13.66 -8.07
C VAL A 232 12.81 13.54 -9.59
N ARG A 233 13.79 12.78 -10.08
CA ARG A 233 13.97 12.53 -11.52
C ARG A 233 12.92 11.59 -12.12
N LEU A 234 12.28 10.76 -11.31
CA LEU A 234 11.15 9.92 -11.71
C LEU A 234 9.82 10.70 -11.75
N ASN A 235 9.81 11.99 -11.37
CA ASN A 235 8.64 12.88 -11.31
C ASN A 235 7.51 12.39 -10.38
N ASP A 236 7.85 11.71 -9.28
CA ASP A 236 6.86 11.20 -8.32
C ASP A 236 7.04 11.82 -6.93
N LEU A 237 6.25 12.88 -6.68
CA LEU A 237 6.21 13.57 -5.39
C LEU A 237 5.60 12.70 -4.29
N GLY A 238 4.66 11.81 -4.62
CA GLY A 238 3.98 10.94 -3.66
C GLY A 238 4.97 9.94 -3.05
N THR A 239 5.71 9.23 -3.90
CA THR A 239 6.78 8.34 -3.45
C THR A 239 7.87 9.11 -2.70
N ALA A 240 8.18 10.34 -3.12
CA ALA A 240 9.17 11.15 -2.42
C ALA A 240 8.76 11.47 -0.98
N LEU A 241 7.50 11.88 -0.80
CA LEU A 241 6.90 12.14 0.50
C LEU A 241 6.91 10.89 1.40
N LEU A 242 6.56 9.72 0.83
CA LEU A 242 6.57 8.46 1.57
C LEU A 242 7.97 8.08 2.05
N PHE A 243 9.00 8.17 1.20
CA PHE A 243 10.38 7.89 1.62
C PHE A 243 10.88 8.86 2.68
N PHE A 244 10.56 10.15 2.55
CA PHE A 244 10.88 11.15 3.56
C PHE A 244 10.21 10.81 4.91
N GLY A 245 8.92 10.47 4.89
CA GLY A 245 8.16 10.07 6.08
C GLY A 245 8.72 8.81 6.74
N ILE A 246 9.06 7.79 5.95
CA ILE A 246 9.71 6.55 6.42
C ILE A 246 11.03 6.88 7.11
N PHE A 247 11.89 7.66 6.45
CA PHE A 247 13.19 8.07 6.99
C PHE A 247 13.05 8.79 8.34
N LEU A 248 12.15 9.79 8.41
CA LEU A 248 11.95 10.58 9.62
C LEU A 248 11.37 9.75 10.76
N THR A 249 10.43 8.85 10.45
CA THR A 249 9.82 7.94 11.43
C THR A 249 10.85 6.97 12.00
N MET A 250 11.64 6.32 11.14
CA MET A 250 12.71 5.41 11.57
C MET A 250 13.76 6.10 12.43
N LEU A 251 14.15 7.31 12.03
CA LEU A 251 15.07 8.15 12.79
C LEU A 251 14.53 8.48 14.19
N PHE A 252 13.24 8.85 14.28
CA PHE A 252 12.59 9.13 15.55
C PHE A 252 12.52 7.89 16.45
N VAL A 253 12.07 6.76 15.90
CA VAL A 253 11.96 5.49 16.64
C VAL A 253 13.32 5.04 17.19
N ALA A 254 14.38 5.17 16.40
CA ALA A 254 15.72 4.75 16.84
C ALA A 254 16.34 5.70 17.89
N THR A 255 16.18 7.02 17.70
CA THR A 255 16.89 8.03 18.51
C THR A 255 16.08 8.54 19.70
N GLY A 256 14.75 8.46 19.66
CA GLY A 256 13.84 9.04 20.66
C GLY A 256 13.85 10.57 20.72
N ARG A 257 14.52 11.25 19.79
CA ARG A 257 14.76 12.70 19.84
C ARG A 257 13.80 13.48 18.97
N ARG A 258 12.94 14.27 19.61
CA ARG A 258 11.99 15.17 18.94
C ARG A 258 12.68 16.24 18.09
N SER A 259 13.91 16.64 18.42
CA SER A 259 14.66 17.65 17.66
C SER A 259 14.90 17.23 16.20
N HIS A 260 15.22 15.96 15.95
CA HIS A 260 15.41 15.44 14.59
C HIS A 260 14.13 15.53 13.77
N VAL A 261 12.98 15.20 14.39
CA VAL A 261 11.67 15.30 13.75
C VAL A 261 11.35 16.74 13.41
N LEU A 262 11.55 17.67 14.36
CA LEU A 262 11.29 19.08 14.15
C LEU A 262 12.16 19.66 13.02
N ILE A 263 13.46 19.34 13.00
CA ILE A 263 14.37 19.76 11.92
C ILE A 263 13.90 19.17 10.58
N GLY A 264 13.56 17.88 10.55
CA GLY A 264 13.02 17.24 9.34
C GLY A 264 11.74 17.92 8.85
N LEU A 265 10.78 18.22 9.73
CA LEU A 265 9.55 18.91 9.36
C LEU A 265 9.82 20.32 8.81
N VAL A 266 10.74 21.07 9.40
CA VAL A 266 11.13 22.40 8.88
C VAL A 266 11.76 22.26 7.48
N LEU A 267 12.66 21.30 7.28
CA LEU A 267 13.27 21.04 5.98
C LEU A 267 12.24 20.57 4.95
N PHE A 268 11.26 19.77 5.37
CA PHE A 268 10.16 19.32 4.52
C PHE A 268 9.31 20.50 4.06
N VAL A 269 8.84 21.35 4.98
CA VAL A 269 8.05 22.55 4.64
C VAL A 269 8.83 23.46 3.71
N ALA A 270 10.11 23.70 3.98
CA ALA A 270 10.97 24.51 3.12
C ALA A 270 11.13 23.88 1.73
N GLY A 271 11.38 22.57 1.66
CA GLY A 271 11.51 21.82 0.40
C GLY A 271 10.21 21.81 -0.42
N SER A 272 9.06 21.60 0.22
CA SER A 272 7.74 21.66 -0.41
C SER A 272 7.42 23.06 -0.93
N PHE A 273 7.77 24.12 -0.19
CA PHE A 273 7.60 25.49 -0.65
C PHE A 273 8.47 25.77 -1.88
N VAL A 274 9.74 25.36 -1.88
CA VAL A 274 10.63 25.46 -3.04
C VAL A 274 10.06 24.67 -4.22
N ALA A 275 9.58 23.44 -3.99
CA ALA A 275 9.01 22.61 -5.04
C ALA A 275 7.74 23.24 -5.66
N TYR A 276 6.85 23.81 -4.84
CA TYR A 276 5.67 24.54 -5.31
C TYR A 276 6.03 25.71 -6.23
N ARG A 277 7.15 26.41 -5.94
CA ARG A 277 7.61 27.55 -6.74
C ARG A 277 8.35 27.16 -8.02
N LEU A 278 9.03 26.01 -8.02
CA LEU A 278 9.88 25.58 -9.14
C LEU A 278 9.18 24.64 -10.14
N PHE A 279 8.19 23.88 -9.71
CA PHE A 279 7.56 22.85 -10.53
C PHE A 279 6.07 23.15 -10.76
N GLY A 280 5.72 23.54 -11.99
CA GLY A 280 4.33 23.87 -12.36
C GLY A 280 3.34 22.72 -12.11
N HIS A 281 3.77 21.46 -12.26
CA HIS A 281 2.92 20.31 -11.93
C HIS A 281 2.57 20.27 -10.43
N VAL A 282 3.53 20.56 -9.55
CA VAL A 282 3.31 20.59 -8.09
C VAL A 282 2.36 21.73 -7.74
N GLN A 283 2.56 22.91 -8.32
CA GLN A 283 1.67 24.05 -8.15
C GLN A 283 0.22 23.69 -8.51
N SER A 284 0.02 23.14 -9.72
CA SER A 284 -1.31 22.73 -10.19
C SER A 284 -1.98 21.73 -9.26
N ARG A 285 -1.27 20.69 -8.80
CA ARG A 285 -1.82 19.69 -7.86
C ARG A 285 -2.23 20.30 -6.52
N VAL A 286 -1.44 21.23 -5.98
CA VAL A 286 -1.74 21.93 -4.72
C VAL A 286 -2.93 22.86 -4.88
N ASP A 287 -2.98 23.64 -5.97
CA ASP A 287 -4.07 24.58 -6.22
C ASP A 287 -5.41 23.85 -6.43
N ILE A 288 -5.40 22.73 -7.17
CA ILE A 288 -6.58 21.84 -7.34
C ILE A 288 -7.01 21.23 -6.00
N TRP A 289 -6.07 20.85 -5.13
CA TRP A 289 -6.41 20.28 -3.82
C TRP A 289 -7.05 21.33 -2.89
N LEU A 290 -6.59 22.59 -2.97
CA LEU A 290 -7.12 23.70 -2.17
C LEU A 290 -8.52 24.14 -2.64
N ASP A 291 -8.71 24.29 -3.94
CA ASP A 291 -10.01 24.65 -4.54
C ASP A 291 -10.28 23.83 -5.81
N PRO A 292 -10.78 22.59 -5.66
CA PRO A 292 -11.11 21.75 -6.81
C PRO A 292 -12.33 22.27 -7.60
N PHE A 293 -13.13 23.17 -7.02
CA PHE A 293 -14.32 23.73 -7.65
C PHE A 293 -14.04 24.97 -8.51
N ALA A 294 -12.81 25.49 -8.49
CA ALA A 294 -12.38 26.56 -9.41
C ALA A 294 -12.42 26.13 -10.88
N ASP A 295 -12.14 24.84 -11.15
CA ASP A 295 -12.26 24.23 -12.48
C ASP A 295 -12.81 22.80 -12.37
N PRO A 296 -14.13 22.63 -12.14
CA PRO A 296 -14.74 21.34 -11.83
C PRO A 296 -14.90 20.44 -13.07
N LEU A 297 -14.70 20.98 -14.27
CA LEU A 297 -14.81 20.24 -15.54
C LEU A 297 -13.43 19.93 -16.16
N GLY A 298 -12.38 20.68 -15.79
CA GLY A 298 -11.01 20.42 -16.19
C GLY A 298 -10.19 19.81 -15.06
N ALA A 299 -9.29 20.61 -14.49
CA ALA A 299 -8.25 20.12 -13.58
C ALA A 299 -8.80 19.56 -12.26
N GLY A 300 -9.91 20.10 -11.76
CA GLY A 300 -10.62 19.65 -10.57
C GLY A 300 -11.63 18.52 -10.80
N PHE A 301 -11.77 18.03 -12.03
CA PHE A 301 -12.81 17.06 -12.38
C PHE A 301 -12.79 15.80 -11.51
N GLN A 302 -11.63 15.20 -11.30
CA GLN A 302 -11.49 13.96 -10.52
C GLN A 302 -11.90 14.14 -9.04
N PRO A 303 -11.32 15.09 -8.27
CA PRO A 303 -11.71 15.28 -6.87
C PRO A 303 -13.17 15.75 -6.73
N VAL A 304 -13.68 16.58 -7.64
CA VAL A 304 -15.10 17.01 -7.59
C VAL A 304 -16.05 15.83 -7.77
N ARG A 305 -15.79 14.95 -8.76
CA ARG A 305 -16.59 13.72 -8.95
C ARG A 305 -16.52 12.81 -7.74
N ALA A 306 -15.34 12.70 -7.12
CA ALA A 306 -15.18 11.92 -5.92
C ALA A 306 -16.00 12.47 -4.75
N LEU A 307 -15.97 13.80 -4.52
CA LEU A 307 -16.77 14.46 -3.49
C LEU A 307 -18.27 14.25 -3.71
N TYR A 308 -18.76 14.32 -4.95
CA TYR A 308 -20.17 14.03 -5.24
C TYR A 308 -20.54 12.58 -4.94
N ALA A 309 -19.70 11.61 -5.28
CA ALA A 309 -19.93 10.20 -4.97
C ALA A 309 -19.93 9.93 -3.45
N LEU A 310 -19.02 10.55 -2.71
CA LEU A 310 -19.07 10.53 -1.23
C LEU A 310 -20.37 11.12 -0.69
N GLY A 311 -20.84 12.23 -1.29
CA GLY A 311 -22.09 12.88 -0.91
C GLY A 311 -23.32 11.99 -1.15
N ARG A 312 -23.34 11.22 -2.25
CA ARG A 312 -24.42 10.27 -2.56
C ARG A 312 -24.51 9.15 -1.54
N GLY A 313 -23.38 8.58 -1.12
CA GLY A 313 -23.38 7.45 -0.18
C GLY A 313 -24.00 7.75 1.18
N GLY A 314 -24.03 9.01 1.63
CA GLY A 314 -24.63 9.37 2.92
C GLY A 314 -24.08 8.50 4.08
N ILE A 315 -24.93 8.15 5.04
CA ILE A 315 -24.51 7.34 6.19
C ILE A 315 -24.51 5.83 5.87
N PHE A 316 -25.52 5.36 5.15
CA PHE A 316 -25.80 3.93 4.95
C PHE A 316 -25.35 3.36 3.60
N GLY A 317 -24.97 4.22 2.66
CA GLY A 317 -24.63 3.85 1.30
C GLY A 317 -25.85 3.76 0.40
N GLU A 318 -25.59 3.80 -0.90
CA GLU A 318 -26.60 3.56 -1.93
C GLU A 318 -26.96 2.06 -2.06
N GLY A 319 -26.12 1.18 -1.50
CA GLY A 319 -26.24 -0.27 -1.61
C GLY A 319 -25.14 -0.88 -2.49
N LEU A 320 -24.72 -2.10 -2.17
CA LEU A 320 -23.71 -2.84 -2.92
C LEU A 320 -24.17 -3.07 -4.37
N GLY A 321 -23.32 -2.67 -5.33
CA GLY A 321 -23.61 -2.74 -6.76
C GLY A 321 -24.58 -1.68 -7.28
N GLN A 322 -25.02 -0.73 -6.43
CA GLN A 322 -25.94 0.36 -6.81
C GLN A 322 -25.21 1.70 -7.01
N GLY A 323 -23.89 1.75 -6.83
CA GLY A 323 -23.11 2.96 -7.05
C GLY A 323 -23.08 3.36 -8.53
N LEU A 324 -22.97 4.66 -8.81
CA LEU A 324 -23.03 5.16 -10.18
C LEU A 324 -21.70 4.94 -10.91
N VAL A 325 -21.52 3.78 -11.55
CA VAL A 325 -20.26 3.41 -12.24
C VAL A 325 -20.01 4.23 -13.49
N THR A 326 -20.98 4.33 -14.39
CA THR A 326 -20.88 5.08 -15.64
C THR A 326 -22.02 6.07 -15.82
N LEU A 327 -21.71 7.21 -16.45
CA LEU A 327 -22.67 8.23 -16.82
C LEU A 327 -22.33 8.76 -18.21
N GLY A 328 -23.25 8.62 -19.16
CA GLY A 328 -23.03 9.05 -20.55
C GLY A 328 -21.87 8.33 -21.24
N GLY A 329 -21.69 7.03 -20.96
CA GLY A 329 -20.64 6.19 -21.54
C GLY A 329 -19.24 6.37 -20.94
N ASN A 330 -19.07 7.29 -19.99
CA ASN A 330 -17.80 7.52 -19.29
C ASN A 330 -17.89 7.07 -17.83
N LEU A 331 -16.75 6.75 -17.22
CA LEU A 331 -16.70 6.52 -15.78
C LEU A 331 -17.11 7.79 -15.03
N THR A 332 -18.06 7.65 -14.09
CA THR A 332 -18.50 8.76 -13.26
C THR A 332 -17.36 9.28 -12.39
N ILE A 333 -16.56 8.34 -11.86
CA ILE A 333 -15.37 8.61 -11.06
C ILE A 333 -14.17 8.16 -11.92
N PRO A 334 -13.38 9.09 -12.47
CA PRO A 334 -12.18 8.73 -13.22
C PRO A 334 -11.20 7.95 -12.32
N TYR A 335 -10.52 6.96 -12.89
CA TYR A 335 -9.56 6.13 -12.15
C TYR A 335 -10.13 5.49 -10.86
N VAL A 336 -11.43 5.18 -10.86
CA VAL A 336 -12.11 4.51 -9.72
C VAL A 336 -11.51 3.17 -9.35
N HIS A 337 -10.90 2.46 -10.30
CA HIS A 337 -10.26 1.17 -10.08
C HIS A 337 -8.86 1.29 -9.45
N THR A 338 -8.26 2.49 -9.41
CA THR A 338 -6.98 2.76 -8.76
C THR A 338 -7.14 3.77 -7.62
N ASP A 339 -7.07 5.06 -7.93
CA ASP A 339 -6.83 6.15 -6.97
C ASP A 339 -8.10 6.49 -6.17
N PHE A 340 -9.28 6.18 -6.73
CA PHE A 340 -10.58 6.55 -6.16
C PHE A 340 -11.43 5.37 -5.71
N ILE A 341 -10.85 4.18 -5.53
CA ILE A 341 -11.61 2.99 -5.08
C ILE A 341 -12.27 3.19 -3.71
N PHE A 342 -11.61 3.93 -2.80
CA PHE A 342 -12.19 4.30 -1.51
C PHE A 342 -13.50 5.10 -1.66
N THR A 343 -13.57 5.94 -2.69
CA THR A 343 -14.76 6.74 -2.95
C THR A 343 -15.93 5.86 -3.40
N ALA A 344 -15.66 4.86 -4.25
CA ALA A 344 -16.66 3.86 -4.63
C ALA A 344 -17.16 3.06 -3.42
N VAL A 345 -16.26 2.65 -2.53
CA VAL A 345 -16.63 1.96 -1.28
C VAL A 345 -17.56 2.84 -0.44
N ALA A 346 -17.22 4.12 -0.28
CA ALA A 346 -18.00 5.06 0.51
C ALA A 346 -19.33 5.46 -0.15
N GLU A 347 -19.42 5.45 -1.48
CA GLU A 347 -20.69 5.64 -2.20
C GLU A 347 -21.65 4.45 -1.94
N GLU A 348 -21.17 3.22 -2.06
CA GLU A 348 -22.04 2.04 -1.96
C GLU A 348 -22.32 1.58 -0.52
N LEU A 349 -21.34 1.67 0.37
CA LEU A 349 -21.45 1.25 1.77
C LEU A 349 -21.64 2.41 2.75
N GLY A 350 -21.63 3.64 2.24
CA GLY A 350 -21.80 4.85 3.04
C GLY A 350 -20.63 5.13 3.97
N LEU A 351 -20.86 6.10 4.84
CA LEU A 351 -19.93 6.48 5.89
C LEU A 351 -19.57 5.30 6.81
N LEU A 352 -20.53 4.40 7.09
CA LEU A 352 -20.30 3.22 7.92
C LEU A 352 -19.28 2.26 7.29
N GLY A 353 -19.42 1.96 5.99
CA GLY A 353 -18.46 1.12 5.28
C GLY A 353 -17.09 1.78 5.14
N ALA A 354 -17.06 3.10 4.88
CA ALA A 354 -15.84 3.88 4.83
C ALA A 354 -15.05 3.80 6.16
N PHE A 355 -15.74 4.00 7.29
CA PHE A 355 -15.11 3.87 8.62
C PHE A 355 -14.73 2.44 8.96
N ALA A 356 -15.49 1.43 8.53
CA ALA A 356 -15.11 0.03 8.72
C ALA A 356 -13.79 -0.27 7.97
N LEU A 357 -13.67 0.18 6.72
CA LEU A 357 -12.46 0.02 5.92
C LEU A 357 -11.25 0.73 6.57
N LEU A 358 -11.42 1.97 7.03
CA LEU A 358 -10.39 2.70 7.78
C LEU A 358 -10.06 2.02 9.12
N GLY A 359 -11.05 1.42 9.79
CA GLY A 359 -10.86 0.67 11.01
C GLY A 359 -9.96 -0.55 10.81
N PHE A 360 -10.15 -1.31 9.73
CA PHE A 360 -9.24 -2.41 9.38
C PHE A 360 -7.83 -1.91 9.05
N ALA A 361 -7.70 -0.81 8.32
CA ALA A 361 -6.40 -0.19 8.06
C ALA A 361 -5.72 0.27 9.36
N MET A 362 -6.48 0.81 10.32
CA MET A 362 -5.97 1.22 11.63
C MET A 362 -5.53 0.02 12.48
N VAL A 363 -6.21 -1.13 12.40
CA VAL A 363 -5.75 -2.38 13.02
C VAL A 363 -4.38 -2.77 12.47
N LEU A 364 -4.15 -2.68 11.16
CA LEU A 364 -2.85 -2.97 10.56
C LEU A 364 -1.77 -2.01 11.06
N VAL A 365 -2.05 -0.70 11.11
CA VAL A 365 -1.11 0.31 11.61
C VAL A 365 -0.80 0.17 13.09
N PHE A 366 -1.74 -0.31 13.90
CA PHE A 366 -1.53 -0.49 15.34
C PHE A 366 -0.79 -1.78 15.70
N ARG A 367 -0.92 -2.82 14.86
CA ARG A 367 -0.40 -4.17 15.13
C ARG A 367 0.89 -4.49 14.38
N GLY A 368 1.11 -3.88 13.22
CA GLY A 368 2.38 -3.85 12.49
C GLY A 368 3.23 -2.68 12.94
#